data_AF-A0AAQ0ERR8-F1
#
_entry.id   AF-A0AAQ0ERR8-F1
#
_cell.length_a   1.000
_cell.length_b   1.000
_cell.length_c   1.000
_cell.angle_alpha   90.00
_cell.angle_beta   90.00
_cell.angle_gamma   90.00
#
_symmetry.space_group_name_H-M   'P 1'
#
loop_
_entity.id
_entity.type
_entity.pdbx_description
1 polymer ?
#
loop_
_entity_poly.entity_id
_entity_poly.type
_entity_poly.pdbx_seq_one_letter_code
_entity_poly.pdbx_strand_id
1 'polypeptide(L)'
;MLFWMVCSLFLGGLIGGYSRLRYTGKALLLSWKQLLICAVKKRGVLHEMVELYARSLPKIEEEQAFLLRGAEYSLKEFLKAYDEDSLIFYEMERVFTLRLKQSLELLLTSPREEKLLSLMEELLAYENAFAFEARAFDEATENYVSLHKHPVISFAGKLFRFPKISRLSLAEVI
;
A
#
# COMPACT_ATOMS: atom_id res chain seq x y z
N MET A 1 38.59 -27.38 14.84
CA MET A 1 37.15 -27.57 15.16
C MET A 1 36.42 -26.26 15.47
N LEU A 2 36.95 -25.40 16.35
CA LEU A 2 36.34 -24.10 16.70
C LEU A 2 36.02 -23.21 15.49
N PHE A 3 36.92 -23.12 14.50
CA PHE A 3 36.68 -22.36 13.27
C PHE A 3 35.42 -22.81 12.51
N TRP A 4 35.28 -24.11 12.28
CA TRP A 4 34.12 -24.69 11.57
C TRP A 4 32.81 -24.48 12.34
N MET A 5 32.85 -24.56 13.67
CA MET A 5 31.70 -24.30 14.52
C MET A 5 31.27 -22.83 14.47
N VAL A 6 32.21 -21.89 14.46
CA VAL A 6 31.91 -20.46 14.33
C VAL A 6 31.35 -20.15 12.94
N CYS A 7 31.95 -20.70 11.87
CA CYS A 7 31.48 -20.51 10.50
C CYS A 7 30.06 -21.05 10.28
N SER A 8 29.72 -22.22 10.83
CA SER A 8 28.37 -22.78 10.69
C SER A 8 27.30 -21.96 11.41
N LEU A 9 27.61 -21.42 12.61
CA LEU A 9 26.74 -20.50 13.33
C LEU A 9 26.50 -19.20 12.55
N PHE A 10 27.56 -18.65 11.93
CA PHE A 10 27.45 -17.47 11.08
C PHE A 10 26.57 -17.72 9.84
N LEU A 11 26.80 -18.83 9.12
CA LEU A 11 25.96 -19.19 7.97
C LEU A 11 24.49 -19.41 8.37
N GLY A 12 24.24 -20.10 9.49
CA GLY A 12 22.89 -20.29 10.02
C GLY A 12 22.19 -18.96 10.30
N GLY A 13 22.89 -18.01 10.93
CA GLY A 13 22.39 -16.65 11.19
C GLY A 13 22.09 -15.87 9.90
N LEU A 14 22.96 -15.99 8.88
CA LEU A 14 22.76 -15.32 7.59
C LEU A 14 21.57 -15.89 6.81
N ILE A 15 21.42 -17.20 6.76
CA ILE A 15 20.29 -17.87 6.10
C ILE A 15 18.98 -17.53 6.83
N GLY A 16 18.98 -17.59 8.17
CA GLY A 16 17.84 -17.18 8.98
C GLY A 16 17.46 -15.72 8.73
N GLY A 17 18.46 -14.83 8.66
CA GLY A 17 18.25 -13.41 8.37
C GLY A 17 17.68 -13.16 6.97
N TYR A 18 18.21 -13.84 5.94
CA TYR A 18 17.69 -13.80 4.59
C TYR A 18 16.24 -14.26 4.51
N SER A 19 15.92 -15.42 5.09
CA SER A 19 14.56 -15.98 5.09
C SER A 19 13.59 -15.03 5.78
N ARG A 20 13.98 -14.43 6.90
CA ARG A 20 13.15 -13.47 7.63
C ARG A 20 12.93 -12.19 6.83
N LEU A 21 13.97 -11.62 6.21
CA LEU A 21 13.87 -10.47 5.31
C LEU A 21 12.97 -10.75 4.10
N ARG A 22 13.10 -11.94 3.51
CA ARG A 22 12.29 -12.35 2.36
C ARG A 22 10.82 -12.50 2.76
N TYR A 23 10.55 -13.10 3.91
CA TYR A 23 9.19 -13.28 4.41
C TYR A 23 8.53 -11.94 4.75
N THR A 24 9.19 -11.09 5.53
CA THR A 24 8.64 -9.77 5.89
C THR A 24 8.50 -8.86 4.67
N GLY A 25 9.47 -8.89 3.74
CA GLY A 25 9.36 -8.17 2.47
C GLY A 25 8.18 -8.66 1.62
N LYS A 26 7.92 -9.97 1.58
CA LYS A 26 6.75 -10.53 0.89
C LYS A 26 5.44 -10.15 1.56
N ALA A 27 5.36 -10.17 2.88
CA ALA A 27 4.19 -9.72 3.62
C ALA A 27 3.89 -8.24 3.32
N LEU A 28 4.92 -7.39 3.36
CA LEU A 28 4.83 -5.97 2.99
C LEU A 28 4.37 -5.75 1.54
N LEU A 29 4.90 -6.53 0.60
CA LEU A 29 4.45 -6.46 -0.81
C LEU A 29 2.98 -6.87 -0.95
N LEU A 30 2.54 -7.92 -0.24
CA LEU A 30 1.16 -8.40 -0.35
C LEU A 30 0.17 -7.39 0.22
N SER A 31 0.46 -6.80 1.38
CA SER A 31 -0.38 -5.73 1.94
C SER A 31 -0.39 -4.50 1.05
N TRP A 32 0.74 -4.11 0.44
CA TRP A 32 0.78 -3.05 -0.57
C TRP A 32 -0.15 -3.33 -1.75
N LYS A 33 -0.05 -4.51 -2.36
CA LYS A 33 -0.90 -4.89 -3.51
C LYS A 33 -2.38 -4.83 -3.15
N GLN A 34 -2.74 -5.35 -1.99
CA GLN A 34 -4.13 -5.38 -1.54
C GLN A 34 -4.66 -3.97 -1.26
N LEU A 35 -3.85 -3.12 -0.64
CA LEU A 35 -4.14 -1.70 -0.44
C LEU A 35 -4.39 -0.97 -1.77
N LEU A 36 -3.52 -1.17 -2.77
CA LEU A 36 -3.68 -0.57 -4.10
C LEU A 36 -4.93 -1.08 -4.82
N ILE A 37 -5.27 -2.36 -4.71
CA ILE A 37 -6.50 -2.93 -5.29
C ILE A 37 -7.73 -2.26 -4.67
N CYS A 38 -7.79 -2.11 -3.35
CA CYS A 38 -8.87 -1.39 -2.69
C CYS A 38 -8.94 0.08 -3.13
N ALA A 39 -7.78 0.72 -3.28
CA ALA A 39 -7.65 2.10 -3.77
C ALA A 39 -8.17 2.26 -5.21
N VAL A 40 -7.98 1.27 -6.08
CA VAL A 40 -8.56 1.25 -7.44
C VAL A 40 -10.08 1.11 -7.38
N LYS A 41 -10.58 0.15 -6.60
CA LYS A 41 -12.02 -0.14 -6.52
C LYS A 41 -12.84 1.06 -6.03
N LYS A 42 -12.41 1.71 -4.94
CA LYS A 42 -13.08 2.91 -4.42
C LYS A 42 -13.08 4.07 -5.43
N ARG A 43 -12.01 4.22 -6.21
CA ARG A 43 -11.94 5.19 -7.32
C ARG A 43 -12.89 4.85 -8.45
N GLY A 44 -13.03 3.57 -8.79
CA GLY A 44 -14.01 3.09 -9.78
C GLY A 44 -15.43 3.42 -9.37
N VAL A 45 -15.82 3.11 -8.13
CA VAL A 45 -17.17 3.42 -7.63
C VAL A 45 -17.42 4.93 -7.62
N LEU A 46 -16.47 5.74 -7.14
CA LEU A 46 -16.62 7.20 -7.19
C LEU A 46 -16.75 7.71 -8.63
N HIS A 47 -16.03 7.11 -9.58
CA HIS A 47 -16.13 7.45 -10.98
C HIS A 47 -17.53 7.18 -11.52
N GLU A 48 -18.07 5.99 -11.30
CA GLU A 48 -19.44 5.62 -11.69
C GLU A 48 -20.49 6.54 -11.06
N MET A 49 -20.33 6.90 -9.78
CA MET A 49 -21.23 7.83 -9.10
C MET A 49 -21.25 9.22 -9.75
N VAL A 50 -20.08 9.72 -10.19
CA VAL A 50 -19.97 11.04 -10.80
C VAL A 50 -20.42 11.03 -12.27
N GLU A 51 -20.25 9.92 -12.98
CA GLU A 51 -20.77 9.73 -14.34
C GLU A 51 -22.30 9.79 -14.42
N LEU A 52 -23.01 9.32 -13.39
CA LEU A 52 -24.48 9.45 -13.31
C LEU A 52 -24.97 10.90 -13.47
N TYR A 53 -24.12 11.87 -13.13
CA TYR A 53 -24.42 13.31 -13.21
C TYR A 53 -23.66 14.01 -14.34
N ALA A 54 -23.17 13.27 -15.33
CA ALA A 54 -22.43 13.76 -16.50
C ALA A 54 -21.24 14.66 -16.13
N ARG A 55 -20.55 14.35 -15.03
CA ARG A 55 -19.36 15.06 -14.58
C ARG A 55 -18.11 14.21 -14.82
N SER A 56 -16.99 14.87 -15.09
CA SER A 56 -15.69 14.23 -15.23
C SER A 56 -14.89 14.34 -13.94
N LEU A 57 -14.25 13.25 -13.51
CA LEU A 57 -13.20 13.29 -12.50
C LEU A 57 -11.85 13.41 -13.21
N PRO A 58 -11.19 14.58 -13.18
CA PRO A 58 -9.90 14.73 -13.84
C PRO A 58 -8.89 13.78 -13.20
N LYS A 59 -8.04 13.17 -14.05
CA LYS A 59 -6.91 12.30 -13.70
C LYS A 59 -7.26 10.94 -13.06
N ILE A 60 -8.53 10.55 -13.01
CA ILE A 60 -8.92 9.28 -12.38
C ILE A 60 -8.28 8.06 -13.08
N GLU A 61 -8.17 8.11 -14.41
CA GLU A 61 -7.54 7.07 -15.22
C GLU A 61 -6.02 6.98 -14.98
N GLU A 62 -5.33 8.12 -14.90
CA GLU A 62 -3.89 8.19 -14.59
C GLU A 62 -3.60 7.60 -13.21
N GLU A 63 -4.44 7.94 -12.23
CA GLU A 63 -4.35 7.40 -10.87
C GLU A 63 -4.58 5.89 -10.85
N GLN A 64 -5.62 5.40 -11.51
CA GLN A 64 -5.89 3.96 -11.60
C GLN A 64 -4.74 3.22 -12.30
N ALA A 65 -4.17 3.79 -13.37
CA ALA A 65 -3.03 3.20 -14.06
C ALA A 65 -1.78 3.11 -13.16
N PHE A 66 -1.52 4.14 -12.35
CA PHE A 66 -0.44 4.12 -11.35
C PHE A 66 -0.66 3.00 -10.33
N LEU A 67 -1.87 2.91 -9.75
CA LEU A 67 -2.20 1.90 -8.73
C LEU A 67 -2.13 0.47 -9.29
N LEU A 68 -2.64 0.24 -10.50
CA LEU A 68 -2.58 -1.07 -11.14
C LEU A 68 -1.14 -1.50 -11.42
N ARG A 69 -0.29 -0.57 -11.91
CA ARG A 69 1.13 -0.83 -12.11
C ARG A 69 1.84 -1.19 -10.80
N GLY A 70 1.57 -0.45 -9.73
CA GLY A 70 2.12 -0.74 -8.41
C GLY A 70 1.70 -2.10 -7.86
N ALA A 71 0.48 -2.56 -8.19
CA ALA A 71 -0.01 -3.87 -7.79
C ALA A 71 0.69 -5.03 -8.52
N GLU A 72 1.35 -4.78 -9.65
CA GLU A 72 2.04 -5.80 -10.45
C GLU A 72 3.50 -6.01 -10.03
N TYR A 73 4.05 -5.14 -9.20
CA TYR A 73 5.46 -5.20 -8.81
C TYR A 73 5.93 -6.56 -8.30
N SER A 74 7.13 -6.94 -8.74
CA SER A 74 7.93 -7.93 -8.04
C SER A 74 8.44 -7.37 -6.71
N LEU A 75 8.86 -8.24 -5.80
CA LEU A 75 9.43 -7.81 -4.51
C LEU A 75 10.61 -6.85 -4.67
N LYS A 76 11.45 -7.08 -5.69
CA LYS A 76 12.65 -6.29 -5.93
C LYS A 76 12.29 -4.88 -6.43
N GLU A 77 11.34 -4.78 -7.35
CA GLU A 77 10.87 -3.49 -7.89
C GLU A 77 10.20 -2.68 -6.79
N PHE A 78 9.28 -3.31 -6.06
CA PHE A 78 8.58 -2.70 -4.94
C PHE A 78 9.54 -2.12 -3.89
N LEU A 79 10.49 -2.92 -3.40
CA LEU A 79 11.44 -2.43 -2.38
C LEU A 79 12.34 -1.29 -2.88
N LYS A 80 12.56 -1.20 -4.20
CA LYS A 80 13.34 -0.11 -4.80
C LYS A 80 12.50 1.17 -4.97
N ALA A 81 11.23 1.02 -5.33
CA ALA A 81 10.32 2.13 -5.57
C ALA A 81 9.57 2.59 -4.31
N TYR A 82 9.65 1.83 -3.20
CA TYR A 82 8.82 1.99 -2.01
C TYR A 82 8.67 3.44 -1.56
N ASP A 83 9.77 4.14 -1.31
CA ASP A 83 9.69 5.48 -0.70
C ASP A 83 9.02 6.49 -1.64
N GLU A 84 9.37 6.46 -2.93
CA GLU A 84 8.82 7.36 -3.94
C GLU A 84 7.33 7.06 -4.21
N ASP A 85 7.00 5.80 -4.46
CA ASP A 85 5.64 5.39 -4.80
C ASP A 85 4.69 5.49 -3.61
N SER A 86 5.18 5.29 -2.37
CA SER A 86 4.37 5.48 -1.16
C SER A 86 4.02 6.95 -0.96
N LEU A 87 4.96 7.87 -1.22
CA LEU A 87 4.68 9.32 -1.15
C LEU A 87 3.65 9.73 -2.19
N ILE A 88 3.82 9.32 -3.44
CA ILE A 88 2.87 9.59 -4.53
C ILE A 88 1.49 9.03 -4.18
N PHE A 89 1.44 7.78 -3.71
CA PHE A 89 0.20 7.14 -3.29
C PHE A 89 -0.50 7.91 -2.17
N TYR A 90 0.22 8.36 -1.15
CA TYR A 90 -0.37 9.11 -0.04
C TYR A 90 -0.89 10.48 -0.45
N GLU A 91 -0.18 11.17 -1.34
CA GLU A 91 -0.69 12.41 -1.94
C GLU A 91 -1.97 12.16 -2.76
N MET A 92 -2.00 11.08 -3.54
CA MET A 92 -3.19 10.66 -4.28
C MET A 92 -4.37 10.34 -3.36
N GLU A 93 -4.15 9.68 -2.23
CA GLU A 93 -5.20 9.37 -1.24
C GLU A 93 -5.74 10.63 -0.55
N ARG A 94 -4.87 11.59 -0.24
CA ARG A 94 -5.29 12.89 0.30
C ARG A 94 -6.17 13.65 -0.70
N VAL A 95 -5.75 13.70 -1.96
CA VAL A 95 -6.52 14.36 -3.03
C VAL A 95 -7.83 13.62 -3.32
N PHE A 96 -7.82 12.28 -3.28
CA PHE A 96 -9.01 11.47 -3.43
C PHE A 96 -10.04 11.77 -2.33
N THR A 97 -9.61 11.80 -1.06
CA THR A 97 -10.50 12.11 0.08
C THR A 97 -11.18 13.47 -0.07
N LEU A 98 -10.44 14.49 -0.52
CA LEU A 98 -11.00 15.82 -0.80
C LEU A 98 -12.04 15.79 -1.92
N ARG A 99 -11.72 15.13 -3.05
CA ARG A 99 -12.65 14.96 -4.18
C ARG A 99 -13.89 14.17 -3.78
N LEU A 100 -13.71 13.13 -2.96
CA LEU A 100 -14.81 12.32 -2.46
C LEU A 100 -15.79 13.16 -1.64
N LYS A 101 -15.27 13.93 -0.67
CA LYS A 101 -16.10 14.82 0.16
C LYS A 101 -16.90 15.81 -0.70
N GLN A 102 -16.24 16.48 -1.64
CA GLN A 102 -16.89 17.42 -2.56
C GLN A 102 -17.96 16.73 -3.42
N SER A 103 -17.67 15.52 -3.92
CA SER A 103 -18.62 14.77 -4.74
C SER A 103 -19.84 14.36 -3.92
N LEU A 104 -19.66 13.84 -2.71
CA LEU A 104 -20.75 13.45 -1.82
C LEU A 104 -21.63 14.64 -1.41
N GLU A 105 -21.04 15.79 -1.08
CA GLU A 105 -21.79 17.02 -0.76
C GLU A 105 -22.72 17.44 -1.91
N LEU A 106 -22.24 17.31 -3.15
CA LEU A 106 -23.01 17.64 -4.35
C LEU A 106 -24.11 16.60 -4.61
N LEU A 107 -23.82 15.31 -4.41
CA LEU A 107 -24.77 14.21 -4.62
C LEU A 107 -25.93 14.23 -3.62
N LEU A 108 -25.71 14.71 -2.39
CA LEU A 108 -26.76 14.86 -1.38
C LEU A 108 -27.85 15.86 -1.77
N THR A 109 -27.56 16.77 -2.71
CA THR A 109 -28.52 17.77 -3.21
C THR A 109 -29.36 17.27 -4.39
N SER A 110 -28.99 16.13 -4.99
CA SER A 110 -29.71 15.52 -6.12
C SER A 110 -30.82 14.58 -5.65
N PRO A 111 -31.87 14.37 -6.47
CA PRO A 111 -32.86 13.33 -6.20
C PRO A 111 -32.17 11.97 -6.07
N ARG A 112 -32.49 11.24 -4.99
CA ARG A 112 -31.89 9.94 -4.69
C ARG A 112 -32.43 8.89 -5.64
N GLU A 113 -31.59 8.46 -6.57
CA GLU A 113 -31.85 7.28 -7.40
C GLU A 113 -31.38 6.02 -6.66
N GLU A 114 -32.10 4.92 -6.81
CA GLU A 114 -31.78 3.62 -6.21
C GLU A 114 -30.36 3.15 -6.57
N LYS A 115 -29.93 3.42 -7.81
CA LYS A 115 -28.57 3.15 -8.29
C LYS A 115 -27.51 3.94 -7.53
N LEU A 116 -27.77 5.21 -7.20
CA LEU A 116 -26.83 6.02 -6.40
C LEU A 116 -26.68 5.46 -4.99
N LEU A 117 -27.79 5.02 -4.37
CA LEU A 117 -27.76 4.41 -3.03
C LEU A 117 -26.90 3.14 -3.02
N SER A 118 -27.08 2.25 -4.00
CA SER A 118 -26.26 1.04 -4.13
C SER A 118 -24.76 1.36 -4.27
N LEU A 119 -24.40 2.37 -5.08
CA LEU A 119 -23.00 2.77 -5.24
C LEU A 119 -22.43 3.41 -3.96
N MET A 120 -23.23 4.15 -3.21
CA MET A 120 -22.81 4.70 -1.91
C MET A 120 -22.50 3.58 -0.90
N GLU A 121 -23.33 2.53 -0.85
CA GLU A 121 -23.08 1.36 -0.01
C GLU A 121 -21.80 0.62 -0.42
N GLU A 122 -21.60 0.44 -1.72
CA GLU A 122 -20.38 -0.20 -2.24
C GLU A 122 -19.12 0.63 -1.95
N LEU A 123 -19.19 1.95 -2.11
CA LEU A 123 -18.11 2.86 -1.76
C LEU A 123 -17.76 2.77 -0.27
N LEU A 124 -18.76 2.76 0.61
CA LEU A 124 -18.56 2.58 2.05
C LEU A 124 -17.90 1.24 2.37
N ALA A 125 -18.30 0.17 1.68
CA ALA A 125 -17.67 -1.14 1.83
C ALA A 125 -16.19 -1.11 1.44
N TYR A 126 -15.84 -0.47 0.32
CA TYR A 126 -14.45 -0.33 -0.10
C TYR A 126 -13.63 0.62 0.78
N GLU A 127 -14.20 1.70 1.31
CA GLU A 127 -13.52 2.55 2.29
C GLU A 127 -13.20 1.79 3.58
N ASN A 128 -14.14 0.96 4.07
CA ASN A 128 -13.90 0.10 5.22
C ASN A 128 -12.81 -0.95 4.95
N ALA A 129 -12.87 -1.61 3.79
CA ALA A 129 -11.84 -2.56 3.38
C ALA A 129 -10.47 -1.86 3.23
N PHE A 130 -10.44 -0.68 2.62
CA PHE A 130 -9.24 0.13 2.47
C PHE A 130 -8.63 0.51 3.83
N ALA A 131 -9.44 0.94 4.79
CA ALA A 131 -8.97 1.29 6.13
C ALA A 131 -8.38 0.07 6.87
N PHE A 132 -8.93 -1.12 6.66
CA PHE A 132 -8.37 -2.36 7.19
C PHE A 132 -7.00 -2.67 6.56
N GLU A 133 -6.91 -2.63 5.22
CA GLU A 133 -5.67 -2.92 4.49
C GLU A 133 -4.58 -1.87 4.73
N ALA A 134 -4.96 -0.61 4.93
CA ALA A 134 -4.03 0.47 5.30
C ALA A 134 -3.34 0.16 6.63
N ARG A 135 -4.10 -0.27 7.65
CA ARG A 135 -3.54 -0.70 8.94
C ARG A 135 -2.63 -1.92 8.80
N ALA A 136 -3.03 -2.90 7.99
CA ALA A 136 -2.21 -4.08 7.72
C ALA A 136 -0.89 -3.72 7.01
N PHE A 137 -0.93 -2.75 6.10
CA PHE A 137 0.26 -2.24 5.43
C PHE A 137 1.19 -1.46 6.38
N ASP A 138 0.63 -0.63 7.25
CA ASP A 138 1.39 0.11 8.27
C ASP A 138 2.09 -0.86 9.24
N GLU A 139 1.38 -1.90 9.70
CA GLU A 139 1.96 -2.93 10.56
C GLU A 139 3.06 -3.73 9.84
N ALA A 140 2.84 -4.10 8.58
CA ALA A 140 3.85 -4.77 7.77
C ALA A 140 5.10 -3.89 7.56
N THR A 141 4.90 -2.59 7.36
CA THR A 141 5.98 -1.60 7.22
C THR A 141 6.78 -1.50 8.50
N GLU A 142 6.11 -1.35 9.65
CA GLU A 142 6.76 -1.29 10.96
C GLU A 142 7.56 -2.57 11.26
N ASN A 143 7.00 -3.73 10.94
CA ASN A 143 7.69 -5.02 11.08
C ASN A 143 8.94 -5.10 10.20
N TYR A 144 8.87 -4.61 8.95
CA TYR A 144 10.03 -4.61 8.05
C TYR A 144 11.13 -3.63 8.52
N VAL A 145 10.75 -2.40 8.89
CA VAL A 145 11.68 -1.37 9.36
C VAL A 145 12.34 -1.78 10.68
N SER A 146 11.57 -2.33 11.62
CA SER A 146 12.10 -2.82 12.90
C SER A 146 13.07 -3.98 12.72
N LEU A 147 12.84 -4.86 11.73
CA LEU A 147 13.76 -5.95 11.41
C LEU A 147 15.17 -5.45 11.08
N HIS A 148 15.25 -4.37 10.30
CA HIS A 148 16.52 -3.74 9.88
C HIS A 148 17.28 -3.04 11.02
N LYS A 149 16.69 -2.90 12.21
CA LYS A 149 17.40 -2.43 13.42
C LYS A 149 18.29 -3.52 14.02
N HIS A 150 18.01 -4.80 13.76
CA HIS A 150 18.83 -5.89 14.28
C HIS A 150 20.16 -6.01 13.51
N PRO A 151 21.34 -6.04 14.17
CA PRO A 151 22.64 -5.97 13.50
C PRO A 151 22.88 -7.09 12.47
N VAL A 152 22.55 -8.33 12.83
CA VAL A 152 22.69 -9.50 11.93
C VAL A 152 21.79 -9.38 10.71
N ILE A 153 20.58 -8.85 10.89
CA ILE A 153 19.64 -8.64 9.79
C ILE A 153 20.11 -7.49 8.92
N SER A 154 20.55 -6.37 9.51
CA SER A 154 21.05 -5.25 8.72
C SER A 154 22.26 -5.66 7.87
N PHE A 155 23.11 -6.55 8.39
CA PHE A 155 24.21 -7.11 7.62
C PHE A 155 23.72 -8.03 6.50
N ALA A 156 22.81 -8.97 6.82
CA ALA A 156 22.18 -9.83 5.82
C ALA A 156 21.45 -9.01 4.73
N GLY A 157 20.79 -7.92 5.11
CA GLY A 157 20.09 -7.03 4.18
C GLY A 157 21.05 -6.34 3.21
N LYS A 158 22.21 -5.87 3.68
CA LYS A 158 23.28 -5.36 2.81
C LYS A 158 23.82 -6.45 1.88
N LEU A 159 24.09 -7.64 2.41
CA LEU A 159 24.66 -8.77 1.66
C LEU A 159 23.71 -9.27 0.55
N PHE A 160 22.42 -9.41 0.88
CA PHE A 160 21.39 -9.95 -0.02
C PHE A 160 20.57 -8.86 -0.73
N ARG A 161 21.00 -7.59 -0.63
CA ARG A 161 20.39 -6.42 -1.32
C ARG A 161 18.92 -6.19 -0.98
N PHE A 162 18.54 -6.36 0.29
CA PHE A 162 17.27 -5.87 0.82
C PHE A 162 17.48 -4.44 1.34
N PRO A 163 16.94 -3.41 0.66
CA PRO A 163 17.11 -2.02 1.07
C PRO A 163 16.41 -1.74 2.39
N LYS A 164 16.89 -0.73 3.12
CA LYS A 164 16.12 -0.11 4.19
C LYS A 164 15.10 0.82 3.54
N ILE A 165 13.90 0.87 4.11
CA ILE A 165 12.83 1.75 3.68
C ILE A 165 12.47 2.71 4.82
N SER A 166 11.84 3.83 4.48
CA SER A 166 11.35 4.78 5.46
C SER A 166 10.03 4.28 6.05
N ARG A 167 9.75 4.65 7.31
CA ARG A 167 8.38 4.52 7.84
C ARG A 167 7.63 5.75 7.39
N LEU A 168 6.72 5.58 6.45
CA LEU A 168 5.70 6.56 6.10
C LEU A 168 4.37 6.05 6.65
N SER A 169 3.54 6.92 7.22
CA SER A 169 2.27 6.55 7.83
C SER A 169 1.12 7.24 7.11
N LEU A 170 0.13 6.47 6.65
CA LEU A 170 -1.06 7.04 6.02
C LEU A 170 -1.84 7.94 7.00
N ALA A 171 -1.85 7.59 8.28
CA ALA A 171 -2.51 8.36 9.35
C ALA A 171 -1.84 9.71 9.65
N GLU A 172 -0.62 9.93 9.18
CA GLU A 172 0.07 11.22 9.29
C GLU A 172 -0.21 12.12 8.07
N VAL A 173 -0.80 11.59 7.00
CA VAL A 173 -1.03 12.30 5.72
C VAL A 173 -2.50 12.65 5.45
N ILE A 174 -3.43 11.89 6.04
CA ILE A 174 -4.89 12.16 6.03
C ILE A 174 -5.26 13.11 7.18
#